data_AF-A0A6D2IKF6-F1
#
_entry.id   AF-A0A6D2IKF6-F1
#
_cell.length_a   1.000
_cell.length_b   1.000
_cell.length_c   1.000
_cell.angle_alpha   90.00
_cell.angle_beta   90.00
_cell.angle_gamma   90.00
#
_symmetry.space_group_name_H-M   'P 1'
#
loop_
_entity.id
_entity.type
_entity.pdbx_description
1 polymer ?
#
loop_
_entity_poly.entity_id
_entity_poly.type
_entity_poly.pdbx_seq_one_letter_code
_entity_poly.pdbx_strand_id
1 'polypeptide(L)'
;MDNESESSYYDGETMAVDEDYHVVCTTPTRDDCRIPAYPPCPPPVRRKRPLHFGKKRGPPKNGYFQPPDLDLFFAAVAASIRQESCA
;
A
#
# COMPACT_ATOMS: atom_id res chain seq x y z
N MET A 1 6.37 -32.00 -53.58
CA MET A 1 5.60 -33.16 -53.08
C MET A 1 5.97 -33.19 -51.62
N ASP A 2 5.17 -32.48 -50.81
CA ASP A 2 5.47 -32.27 -49.40
C ASP A 2 4.22 -32.66 -48.62
N ASN A 3 4.52 -33.40 -47.59
CA ASN A 3 3.75 -34.40 -46.90
C ASN A 3 3.46 -33.87 -45.50
N GLU A 4 2.21 -33.67 -45.13
CA GLU A 4 1.72 -33.77 -43.73
C GLU A 4 0.20 -33.56 -43.78
N SER A 5 -0.59 -34.63 -43.80
CA SER A 5 -0.90 -35.46 -42.63
C SER A 5 -1.55 -34.63 -41.53
N GLU A 6 -2.88 -34.68 -41.51
CA GLU A 6 -3.62 -34.91 -40.27
C GLU A 6 -3.56 -33.80 -39.22
N SER A 7 -3.98 -32.58 -39.60
CA SER A 7 -4.27 -31.53 -38.63
C SER A 7 -5.60 -30.86 -38.92
N SER A 8 -6.69 -31.57 -38.66
CA SER A 8 -7.90 -30.92 -38.11
C SER A 8 -8.89 -31.98 -37.62
N TYR A 9 -8.40 -32.90 -36.79
CA TYR A 9 -9.23 -33.56 -35.79
C TYR A 9 -9.54 -32.54 -34.68
N TYR A 10 -10.41 -31.59 -34.99
CA TYR A 10 -11.17 -30.81 -34.02
C TYR A 10 -12.54 -30.64 -34.64
N ASP A 11 -13.32 -31.72 -34.53
CA ASP A 11 -14.76 -31.63 -34.68
C ASP A 11 -15.26 -30.63 -33.64
N GLY A 12 -16.01 -29.65 -34.11
CA GLY A 12 -16.42 -28.47 -33.38
C GLY A 12 -17.50 -28.79 -32.36
N GLU A 13 -17.21 -29.68 -31.41
CA GLU A 13 -18.03 -29.91 -30.23
C GLU A 13 -17.98 -28.63 -29.39
N THR A 14 -18.86 -27.71 -29.73
CA THR A 14 -19.15 -26.52 -28.93
C THR A 14 -19.61 -27.07 -27.60
N MET A 15 -18.73 -27.01 -26.60
CA MET A 15 -19.07 -27.36 -25.23
C MET A 15 -20.31 -26.54 -24.90
N ALA A 16 -21.47 -27.22 -24.83
CA ALA A 16 -22.69 -26.62 -24.36
C ALA A 16 -22.41 -26.29 -22.90
N VAL A 17 -22.01 -25.06 -22.70
CA VAL A 17 -21.91 -24.50 -21.38
C VAL A 17 -23.40 -24.49 -20.95
N ASP A 18 -23.87 -25.49 -20.16
CA ASP A 18 -25.09 -25.47 -19.33
C ASP A 18 -25.40 -24.09 -18.72
N GLU A 19 -26.30 -23.27 -19.27
CA GLU A 19 -26.55 -21.88 -18.84
C GLU A 19 -26.80 -21.62 -17.32
N ASP A 20 -26.79 -22.64 -16.46
CA ASP A 20 -26.90 -22.58 -15.01
C ASP A 20 -25.59 -22.24 -14.23
N TYR A 21 -24.38 -22.32 -14.80
CA TYR A 21 -23.14 -21.95 -14.07
C TYR A 21 -22.96 -20.43 -13.90
N HIS A 22 -23.96 -19.64 -14.27
CA HIS A 22 -24.06 -18.24 -13.91
C HIS A 22 -24.82 -18.04 -12.59
N VAL A 23 -24.65 -18.93 -11.60
CA VAL A 23 -24.96 -18.59 -10.20
C VAL A 23 -24.05 -17.42 -9.81
N VAL A 24 -24.57 -16.21 -9.97
CA VAL A 24 -23.93 -15.00 -9.49
C VAL A 24 -23.79 -15.16 -7.98
N CYS A 25 -22.57 -15.27 -7.49
CA CYS A 25 -22.29 -15.25 -6.06
C CYS A 25 -22.84 -13.93 -5.48
N THR A 26 -24.02 -14.01 -4.86
CA THR A 26 -24.71 -12.88 -4.24
C THR A 26 -24.72 -13.05 -2.74
N THR A 27 -24.73 -11.92 -2.03
CA THR A 27 -24.88 -11.93 -0.57
C THR A 27 -26.24 -12.50 -0.18
N PRO A 28 -26.31 -13.50 0.74
CA PRO A 28 -27.57 -14.01 1.25
C PRO A 28 -28.47 -12.90 1.80
N THR A 29 -29.74 -12.88 1.37
CA THR A 29 -30.71 -11.82 1.73
C THR A 29 -31.61 -12.18 2.91
N ARG A 30 -31.54 -13.43 3.40
CA ARG A 30 -32.31 -13.89 4.55
C ARG A 30 -31.89 -13.18 5.83
N ASP A 31 -32.86 -12.87 6.70
CA ASP A 31 -32.62 -12.08 7.92
C ASP A 31 -31.68 -12.77 8.93
N ASP A 32 -31.62 -14.10 8.95
CA ASP A 32 -30.71 -14.88 9.80
C ASP A 32 -29.24 -14.84 9.33
N CYS A 33 -29.01 -14.53 8.05
CA CYS A 33 -27.68 -14.36 7.47
C CYS A 33 -27.26 -12.89 7.34
N ARG A 34 -28.20 -11.94 7.49
CA ARG A 34 -27.95 -10.53 7.28
C ARG A 34 -27.25 -9.92 8.49
N ILE A 35 -26.20 -9.14 8.24
CA ILE A 35 -25.56 -8.34 9.30
C ILE A 35 -26.61 -7.37 9.86
N PRO A 36 -26.89 -7.38 11.18
CA PRO A 36 -27.82 -6.46 11.78
C PRO A 36 -27.48 -5.01 11.41
N ALA A 37 -28.49 -4.20 11.13
CA ALA A 37 -28.28 -2.78 10.91
C ALA A 37 -27.53 -2.20 12.12
N TYR A 38 -26.44 -1.47 11.86
CA TYR A 38 -25.68 -0.84 12.93
C TYR A 38 -26.64 -0.04 13.82
N PRO A 39 -26.53 -0.14 15.16
CA PRO A 39 -27.26 0.78 16.02
C PRO A 39 -26.91 2.21 15.61
N PRO A 40 -27.82 3.18 15.77
CA PRO A 40 -27.55 4.56 15.42
C PRO A 40 -26.25 4.98 16.11
N CYS A 41 -25.32 5.56 15.33
CA CYS A 41 -24.03 6.00 15.86
C CYS A 41 -24.26 6.82 17.14
N PRO A 42 -23.51 6.54 18.22
CA PRO A 42 -23.65 7.33 19.43
C PRO A 42 -23.42 8.80 19.09
N PRO A 43 -24.09 9.72 19.80
CA PRO A 43 -23.93 11.15 19.55
C PRO A 43 -22.45 11.54 19.64
N PRO A 44 -21.98 12.49 18.79
CA PRO A 44 -20.57 12.84 18.73
C PRO A 44 -20.07 13.35 20.08
N VAL A 45 -18.92 12.84 20.50
CA VAL A 45 -18.24 13.32 21.71
C VAL A 45 -17.87 14.79 21.56
N ARG A 46 -18.20 15.58 22.59
CA ARG A 46 -17.89 17.01 22.61
C ARG A 46 -16.37 17.21 22.56
N ARG A 47 -15.91 18.06 21.63
CA ARG A 47 -14.49 18.42 21.54
C ARG A 47 -14.05 19.07 22.85
N LYS A 48 -12.98 18.56 23.47
CA LYS A 48 -12.35 19.22 24.61
C LYS A 48 -11.79 20.56 24.15
N ARG A 49 -12.00 21.61 24.95
CA ARG A 49 -11.36 22.91 24.67
C ARG A 49 -9.84 22.71 24.77
N PRO A 50 -9.03 23.32 23.89
CA PRO A 50 -7.59 23.26 24.03
C PRO A 50 -7.22 23.85 25.40
N LEU A 51 -6.52 23.07 26.22
CA LEU A 51 -5.87 23.57 27.41
C LEU A 51 -4.69 24.42 26.95
N HIS A 52 -4.93 25.71 26.69
CA HIS A 52 -3.87 26.67 26.44
C HIS A 52 -3.14 26.97 27.74
N PHE A 53 -2.32 26.03 28.22
CA PHE A 53 -1.33 26.32 29.25
C PHE A 53 -0.20 27.15 28.62
N GLY A 54 -0.40 28.48 28.63
CA GLY A 54 0.61 29.46 28.23
C GLY A 54 0.62 29.84 26.74
N LYS A 55 1.46 30.83 26.41
CA LYS A 55 1.74 31.27 25.04
C LYS A 55 2.30 30.08 24.25
N LYS A 56 1.82 29.88 23.01
CA LYS A 56 2.39 28.88 22.08
C LYS A 56 3.91 29.06 22.07
N ARG A 57 4.66 28.04 22.50
CA ARG A 57 6.13 28.08 22.39
C ARG A 57 6.46 28.18 20.89
N GLY A 58 7.23 29.21 20.53
CA GLY A 58 7.77 29.33 19.18
C GLY A 58 8.73 28.17 18.88
N PRO A 59 9.11 27.98 17.61
CA PRO A 59 10.15 27.02 17.26
C PRO A 59 11.45 27.30 18.03
N PRO A 60 12.27 26.28 18.32
CA PRO A 60 13.59 26.46 18.92
C PRO A 60 14.43 27.44 18.09
N LYS A 61 15.17 28.32 18.78
CA LYS A 61 16.01 29.35 18.15
C LYS A 61 17.05 28.77 17.19
N ASN A 62 17.50 27.54 17.44
CA ASN A 62 18.59 26.88 16.71
C ASN A 62 18.08 25.81 15.74
N GLY A 63 16.77 25.82 15.41
CA GLY A 63 16.13 24.75 14.66
C GLY A 63 15.88 23.50 15.51
N TYR A 64 15.07 22.59 14.97
CA TYR A 64 14.77 21.30 15.62
C TYR A 64 15.84 20.24 15.36
N PHE A 65 16.53 20.35 14.24
CA PHE A 65 17.57 19.45 13.81
C PHE A 65 18.79 20.28 13.46
N GLN A 66 19.92 19.95 14.08
CA GLN A 66 21.22 20.51 13.74
C GLN A 66 21.99 19.40 13.03
N PRO A 67 21.91 19.31 11.69
CA PRO A 67 22.68 18.31 10.97
C PRO A 67 24.18 18.48 11.26
N PRO A 68 24.94 17.38 11.33
CA PRO A 68 26.38 17.48 11.33
C PRO A 68 26.85 18.21 10.05
N ASP A 69 27.98 18.91 10.15
CA ASP A 69 28.58 19.57 9.00
C ASP A 69 29.02 18.52 7.98
N LEU A 70 28.31 18.46 6.85
CA LEU A 70 28.56 17.50 5.78
C LEU A 70 29.90 17.76 5.11
N ASP A 71 30.32 19.02 4.99
CA ASP A 71 31.61 19.36 4.36
C ASP A 71 32.77 18.83 5.21
N LEU A 72 32.66 18.94 6.54
CA LEU A 72 33.63 18.34 7.45
C LEU A 72 33.61 16.81 7.39
N PHE A 73 32.43 16.20 7.26
CA PHE A 73 32.28 14.75 7.12
C PHE A 73 32.98 14.24 5.86
N PHE A 74 32.72 14.86 4.70
CA PHE A 74 33.36 14.46 3.44
C PHE A 74 34.85 14.76 3.42
N ALA A 75 35.30 15.86 4.03
CA ALA A 75 36.73 16.16 4.16
C ALA A 75 37.47 15.12 5.03
N ALA A 76 36.87 14.70 6.15
CA ALA A 76 37.43 13.65 7.00
C ALA A 76 37.51 12.30 6.27
N VAL A 77 36.45 11.94 5.53
CA VAL A 77 36.43 10.72 4.71
C VAL A 77 37.50 10.80 3.61
N ALA A 78 37.59 11.90 2.88
CA ALA A 78 38.60 12.10 1.84
C ALA A 78 40.03 12.03 2.38
N ALA A 79 40.29 12.63 3.55
CA ALA A 79 41.60 12.58 4.20
C ALA A 79 41.94 11.18 4.76
N SER A 80 40.93 10.37 5.10
CA SER A 80 41.11 9.00 5.59
C SER A 80 41.45 8.00 4.48
N ILE A 81 41.13 8.31 3.23
CA ILE A 81 41.51 7.52 2.06
C ILE A 81 42.99 7.78 1.80
N ARG A 82 43.86 7.04 2.49
CA ARG A 82 45.27 6.94 2.14
C ARG A 82 45.35 6.13 0.85
N GLN A 83 45.63 6.79 -0.27
CA GLN A 83 46.13 6.08 -1.45
C GLN A 83 47.56 5.61 -1.14
N GLU A 84 47.68 4.40 -0.59
CA GLU A 84 48.91 3.64 -0.73
C GLU A 84 49.01 3.14 -2.17
N SER A 85 49.47 4.00 -3.08
CA SER A 85 49.97 3.53 -4.37
C SER A 85 51.32 2.89 -4.13
N CYS A 86 51.37 1.56 -4.13
CA CYS A 86 52.61 0.79 -4.12
C CYS A 86 53.43 1.06 -5.39
N ALA A 87 54.75 1.20 -5.17
CA ALA A 87 55.92 0.95 -6.02
C ALA A 87 55.88 1.32 -7.51
#